data_AF-A0A4Q3GAN7-F1
#
_entry.id   AF-A0A4Q3GAN7-F1
#
_cell.length_a   1.000
_cell.length_b   1.000
_cell.length_c   1.000
_cell.angle_alpha   90.00
_cell.angle_beta   90.00
_cell.angle_gamma   90.00
#
_symmetry.space_group_name_H-M   'P 1'
#
loop_
_entity.id
_entity.type
_entity.pdbx_description
1 polymer ?
#
loop_
_entity_poly.entity_id
_entity_poly.type
_entity_poly.pdbx_seq_one_letter_code
_entity_poly.pdbx_strand_id
1 'polypeptide(L)'
;AAGLLAAFLAFVYLVVRGLRLLDDDREARRFFTRAVYGMICLTLFLALVGTVLGGIWANDSWGRFWGWDPKENGALMIVLWTLAILHARLGGFIREWGLHLSAVFTGAVITFSWWHVNFLNTGLHSYGFTTAKGTLWIFYTAILVILVFGFVVRAFDLAATANRAQPRKREPHVEGTPAYDSPA
;
A
#
# COMPACT_ATOMS: atom_id res chain seq x y z
N ALA A 1 14.08 -3.73 -6.68
CA ALA A 1 13.26 -4.81 -7.28
C ALA A 1 12.17 -5.32 -6.32
N ALA A 2 12.53 -5.82 -5.12
CA ALA A 2 11.58 -6.41 -4.18
C ALA A 2 10.37 -5.51 -3.84
N GLY A 3 10.57 -4.22 -3.61
CA GLY A 3 9.46 -3.32 -3.26
C GLY A 3 8.54 -2.95 -4.42
N LEU A 4 9.05 -2.98 -5.66
CA LEU A 4 8.21 -2.82 -6.85
C LEU A 4 7.36 -4.08 -7.09
N LEU A 5 7.90 -5.26 -6.81
CA LEU A 5 7.14 -6.51 -6.82
C LEU A 5 6.06 -6.51 -5.73
N ALA A 6 6.37 -6.00 -4.53
CA ALA A 6 5.36 -5.81 -3.47
C ALA A 6 4.23 -4.89 -3.93
N ALA A 7 4.57 -3.77 -4.57
CA ALA A 7 3.59 -2.84 -5.13
C ALA A 7 2.73 -3.47 -6.23
N PHE A 8 3.35 -4.26 -7.12
CA PHE A 8 2.63 -4.98 -8.18
C PHE A 8 1.68 -6.05 -7.62
N LEU A 9 2.13 -6.87 -6.68
CA LEU A 9 1.29 -7.88 -6.02
C LEU A 9 0.13 -7.23 -5.28
N ALA A 10 0.36 -6.10 -4.60
CA ALA A 10 -0.67 -5.35 -3.92
C ALA A 10 -1.66 -4.70 -4.91
N PHE A 11 -1.19 -4.22 -6.06
CA PHE A 11 -2.05 -3.74 -7.14
C PHE A 11 -2.98 -4.84 -7.64
N VAL A 12 -2.43 -6.00 -8.01
CA VAL A 12 -3.23 -7.16 -8.47
C VAL A 12 -4.26 -7.53 -7.40
N TYR A 13 -3.85 -7.60 -6.14
CA TYR A 13 -4.74 -7.88 -5.03
C TYR A 13 -5.89 -6.87 -4.92
N LEU A 14 -5.61 -5.57 -4.99
CA LEU A 14 -6.63 -4.51 -4.88
C LEU A 14 -7.62 -4.56 -6.04
N VAL A 15 -7.17 -4.83 -7.27
CA VAL A 15 -8.03 -4.97 -8.45
C VAL A 15 -8.92 -6.20 -8.32
N VAL A 16 -8.35 -7.36 -8.03
CA VAL A 16 -9.11 -8.62 -7.92
C VAL A 16 -10.11 -8.55 -6.76
N ARG A 17 -9.73 -7.92 -5.63
CA ARG A 17 -10.65 -7.70 -4.51
C ARG A 17 -11.72 -6.66 -4.84
N GLY A 18 -11.39 -5.61 -5.59
CA GLY A 18 -12.37 -4.63 -6.08
C GLY A 18 -13.41 -5.23 -7.03
N LEU A 19 -13.02 -6.23 -7.82
CA LEU A 19 -13.92 -7.02 -8.66
C LEU A 19 -14.70 -8.09 -7.90
N ARG A 20 -14.56 -8.17 -6.56
CA ARG A 20 -15.20 -9.17 -5.67
C ARG A 20 -14.91 -10.63 -6.02
N LEU A 21 -13.83 -10.90 -6.74
CA LEU A 21 -13.45 -12.26 -7.14
C LEU A 21 -12.78 -13.08 -6.01
N LEU A 22 -12.35 -12.41 -4.93
CA LEU A 22 -11.63 -13.01 -3.80
C LEU A 22 -12.42 -12.96 -2.48
N ASP A 23 -13.71 -12.61 -2.51
CA ASP A 23 -14.48 -12.39 -1.29
C ASP A 23 -14.68 -13.66 -0.47
N ASP A 24 -14.80 -14.81 -1.13
CA ASP A 24 -14.99 -16.10 -0.47
C ASP A 24 -13.64 -16.78 -0.13
N ASP A 25 -12.62 -16.59 -0.97
CA ASP A 25 -11.32 -17.25 -0.80
C ASP A 25 -10.45 -16.55 0.27
N ARG A 26 -10.53 -17.04 1.51
CA ARG A 26 -9.68 -16.58 2.63
C ARG A 26 -8.23 -17.02 2.50
N GLU A 27 -7.97 -18.13 1.82
CA GLU A 27 -6.62 -18.68 1.70
C GLU A 27 -5.78 -17.83 0.76
N ALA A 28 -6.31 -17.53 -0.42
CA ALA A 28 -5.67 -16.64 -1.39
C ALA A 28 -5.39 -15.26 -0.78
N ARG A 29 -6.35 -14.67 -0.06
CA ARG A 29 -6.17 -13.38 0.63
C ARG A 29 -5.01 -13.38 1.63
N ARG A 30 -4.91 -14.45 2.43
CA ARG A 30 -3.80 -14.62 3.38
C ARG A 30 -2.47 -14.82 2.67
N PHE A 31 -2.45 -15.59 1.58
CA PHE A 31 -1.26 -15.80 0.76
C PHE A 31 -0.73 -14.48 0.20
N PHE A 32 -1.57 -13.69 -0.48
CA PHE A 32 -1.17 -12.38 -1.02
C PHE A 32 -0.68 -11.44 0.08
N THR A 33 -1.39 -11.39 1.21
CA THR A 33 -1.00 -10.53 2.34
C THR A 33 0.35 -10.93 2.93
N ARG A 34 0.62 -12.23 3.09
CA ARG A 34 1.91 -12.74 3.59
C ARG A 34 3.03 -12.50 2.59
N ALA A 35 2.77 -12.71 1.30
CA ALA A 35 3.73 -12.46 0.23
C ALA A 35 4.11 -10.97 0.19
N VAL A 36 3.13 -10.07 0.16
CA VAL A 36 3.37 -8.61 0.18
C VAL A 36 4.14 -8.20 1.44
N TYR A 37 3.74 -8.70 2.62
CA TYR A 37 4.45 -8.42 3.87
C TYR A 37 5.92 -8.88 3.80
N GLY A 38 6.17 -10.13 3.37
CA GLY A 38 7.52 -10.67 3.21
C GLY A 38 8.37 -9.86 2.23
N MET A 39 7.79 -9.41 1.12
CA MET A 39 8.48 -8.56 0.15
C MET A 39 8.82 -7.17 0.72
N ILE A 40 7.98 -6.60 1.59
CA ILE A 40 8.28 -5.34 2.28
C ILE A 40 9.43 -5.54 3.28
N CYS A 41 9.44 -6.64 4.04
CA CYS A 41 10.56 -6.99 4.91
C CYS A 41 11.88 -7.12 4.14
N LEU A 42 11.84 -7.84 3.01
CA LEU A 42 13.01 -7.98 2.14
C LEU A 42 13.45 -6.64 1.56
N THR A 43 12.50 -5.77 1.20
CA THR A 43 12.78 -4.42 0.71
C THR A 43 13.46 -3.57 1.77
N LEU A 44 12.98 -3.59 3.01
CA LEU A 44 13.62 -2.88 4.12
C LEU A 44 15.05 -3.38 4.32
N PHE A 45 15.25 -4.70 4.39
CA PHE A 45 16.58 -5.27 4.59
C PHE A 45 17.56 -4.85 3.49
N LEU A 46 17.19 -5.04 2.22
CA LEU A 46 18.05 -4.68 1.09
C LEU A 46 18.25 -3.17 0.98
N ALA A 47 17.23 -2.36 1.24
CA ALA A 47 17.34 -0.91 1.22
C ALA A 47 18.25 -0.40 2.33
N LEU A 48 18.13 -0.92 3.54
CA LEU A 48 18.97 -0.54 4.68
C LEU A 48 20.43 -0.91 4.42
N VAL A 49 20.69 -2.18 4.08
CA VAL A 49 22.04 -2.66 3.77
C VAL A 49 22.62 -1.90 2.57
N GLY A 50 21.85 -1.71 1.51
CA GLY A 50 22.27 -0.97 0.32
C GLY A 50 22.58 0.50 0.62
N THR A 51 21.81 1.14 1.51
CA THR A 51 22.06 2.54 1.92
C THR A 51 23.36 2.65 2.71
N VAL A 52 23.61 1.74 3.65
CA VAL A 52 24.85 1.74 4.45
C VAL A 52 26.07 1.42 3.58
N LEU A 53 26.00 0.37 2.75
CA LEU A 53 27.08 0.02 1.82
C LEU A 53 27.35 1.14 0.81
N GLY A 54 26.29 1.80 0.33
CA GLY A 54 26.40 2.97 -0.53
C GLY A 54 27.15 4.13 0.16
N GLY A 55 26.86 4.39 1.43
CA GLY A 55 27.57 5.40 2.23
C GLY A 55 29.06 5.06 2.44
N ILE A 56 29.39 3.78 2.69
CA ILE A 56 30.80 3.33 2.80
C ILE A 56 31.53 3.60 1.48
N TRP A 57 30.93 3.18 0.35
CA TRP A 57 31.51 3.43 -0.97
C TRP A 57 31.64 4.92 -1.30
N ALA A 58 30.67 5.75 -0.90
CA ALA A 58 30.72 7.19 -1.09
C ALA A 58 31.86 7.83 -0.29
N ASN A 59 32.15 7.31 0.92
CA ASN A 59 33.27 7.75 1.72
C ASN A 59 34.61 7.48 1.02
N ASP A 60 34.76 6.30 0.43
CA ASP A 60 35.98 5.95 -0.29
C ASP A 60 36.12 6.71 -1.63
N SER A 61 35.01 7.02 -2.29
CA SER A 61 35.02 7.65 -3.63
C SER A 61 35.11 9.17 -3.57
N TRP A 62 34.44 9.80 -2.61
CA TRP A 62 34.28 11.26 -2.53
C TRP A 62 34.68 11.85 -1.18
N GLY A 63 35.25 11.05 -0.28
CA GLY A 63 35.75 11.50 1.02
C GLY A 63 34.68 11.83 2.05
N ARG A 64 33.41 11.44 1.81
CA ARG A 64 32.33 11.58 2.80
C ARG A 64 31.33 10.43 2.76
N PHE A 65 30.87 10.02 3.93
CA PHE A 65 29.87 8.96 4.09
C PHE A 65 28.45 9.38 3.66
N TRP A 66 28.09 10.65 3.88
CA TRP A 66 26.75 11.19 3.60
C TRP A 66 26.82 12.69 3.34
N GLY A 67 26.00 13.20 2.42
CA GLY A 67 25.92 14.60 2.01
C GLY A 67 24.51 15.16 1.81
N TRP A 68 23.46 14.45 2.20
CA TRP A 68 22.05 14.86 2.09
C TRP A 68 21.59 15.22 0.67
N ASP A 69 22.24 14.67 -0.35
CA ASP A 69 21.80 14.90 -1.72
C ASP A 69 20.52 14.11 -2.06
N PRO A 70 19.79 14.46 -3.13
CA PRO A 70 18.51 13.82 -3.43
C PRO A 70 18.55 12.30 -3.58
N LYS A 71 19.67 11.71 -4.00
CA LYS A 71 19.80 10.25 -4.13
C LYS A 71 19.91 9.58 -2.76
N GLU A 72 20.74 10.15 -1.90
CA GLU A 72 20.91 9.70 -0.52
C GLU A 72 19.57 9.82 0.25
N ASN A 73 18.90 10.97 0.14
CA ASN A 73 17.57 11.17 0.73
C ASN A 73 16.52 10.22 0.15
N GLY A 74 16.61 9.92 -1.16
CA GLY A 74 15.76 8.94 -1.81
C GLY A 74 15.96 7.53 -1.25
N ALA A 75 17.20 7.11 -0.99
CA ALA A 75 17.51 5.82 -0.38
C ALA A 75 16.97 5.75 1.06
N LEU A 76 17.22 6.81 1.85
CA LEU A 76 16.70 6.93 3.21
C LEU A 76 15.17 6.89 3.26
N MET A 77 14.49 7.55 2.31
CA MET A 77 13.03 7.56 2.25
C MET A 77 12.44 6.15 2.05
N ILE A 78 13.07 5.28 1.26
CA ILE A 78 12.65 3.89 1.09
C ILE A 78 12.75 3.13 2.43
N VAL A 79 13.87 3.31 3.14
CA VAL A 79 14.11 2.66 4.45
C VAL A 79 13.05 3.12 5.45
N LEU A 80 12.86 4.43 5.61
CA LEU A 80 11.91 4.98 6.57
C LEU A 80 10.47 4.59 6.25
N TRP A 81 10.08 4.63 4.97
CA TRP A 81 8.73 4.26 4.57
C TRP A 81 8.44 2.77 4.82
N THR A 82 9.34 1.89 4.40
CA THR A 82 9.16 0.44 4.64
C THR A 82 9.20 0.08 6.12
N LEU A 83 10.06 0.75 6.91
CA LEU A 83 10.09 0.61 8.36
C LEU A 83 8.78 1.07 9.01
N ALA A 84 8.22 2.21 8.57
CA ALA A 84 6.95 2.73 9.07
C ALA A 84 5.78 1.78 8.78
N ILE A 85 5.74 1.16 7.60
CA ILE A 85 4.72 0.15 7.27
C ILE A 85 4.81 -1.03 8.23
N LEU A 86 6.01 -1.57 8.44
CA LEU A 86 6.20 -2.73 9.30
C LEU A 86 5.87 -2.41 10.76
N HIS A 87 6.28 -1.24 11.25
CA HIS A 87 5.93 -0.76 12.59
C HIS A 87 4.42 -0.58 12.76
N ALA A 88 3.76 0.05 11.79
CA ALA A 88 2.31 0.23 11.82
C ALA A 88 1.57 -1.11 11.81
N ARG A 89 2.12 -2.11 11.10
CA ARG A 89 1.53 -3.46 11.05
C ARG A 89 1.73 -4.22 12.35
N LEU A 90 2.93 -4.13 12.94
CA LEU A 90 3.26 -4.77 14.21
C LEU A 90 2.47 -4.14 15.37
N GLY A 91 2.29 -2.83 15.37
CA GLY A 91 1.47 -2.09 16.33
C GLY A 91 -0.04 -2.23 16.13
N GLY A 92 -0.50 -2.99 15.13
CA GLY A 92 -1.93 -3.23 14.87
C GLY A 92 -2.69 -2.04 14.26
N PHE A 93 -2.02 -0.95 13.91
CA PHE A 93 -2.62 0.23 13.28
C PHE A 93 -3.10 -0.04 11.86
N ILE A 94 -2.35 -0.84 11.09
CA ILE A 94 -2.74 -1.24 9.74
C ILE A 94 -3.05 -2.73 9.65
N ARG A 95 -4.18 -3.06 9.02
CA ARG A 95 -4.61 -4.44 8.73
C ARG A 95 -4.32 -4.79 7.27
N GLU A 96 -5.02 -5.79 6.73
CA GLU A 96 -4.90 -6.24 5.34
C GLU A 96 -4.98 -5.10 4.32
N TRP A 97 -6.07 -4.32 4.33
CA TRP A 97 -6.26 -3.19 3.42
C TRP A 97 -5.16 -2.13 3.53
N GLY A 98 -4.81 -1.73 4.76
CA GLY A 98 -3.77 -0.72 4.98
C GLY A 98 -2.40 -1.18 4.50
N LEU A 99 -2.08 -2.47 4.63
CA LEU A 99 -0.83 -3.03 4.12
C LEU A 99 -0.76 -2.95 2.59
N HIS A 100 -1.81 -3.38 1.88
CA HIS A 100 -1.83 -3.38 0.42
C HIS A 100 -1.81 -1.95 -0.16
N LEU A 101 -2.56 -1.02 0.42
CA LEU A 101 -2.51 0.40 0.04
C LEU A 101 -1.11 0.99 0.24
N SER A 102 -0.49 0.71 1.40
CA SER A 102 0.86 1.20 1.69
C SER A 102 1.91 0.56 0.77
N ALA A 103 1.74 -0.72 0.42
CA ALA A 103 2.60 -1.43 -0.51
C ALA A 103 2.56 -0.84 -1.93
N VAL A 104 1.38 -0.46 -2.42
CA VAL A 104 1.25 0.27 -3.70
C VAL A 104 1.97 1.61 -3.64
N PHE A 105 1.81 2.36 -2.54
CA PHE A 105 2.51 3.63 -2.34
C PHE A 105 4.04 3.47 -2.27
N THR A 106 4.56 2.35 -1.75
CA THR A 106 5.99 2.01 -1.82
C THR A 106 6.52 2.06 -3.26
N GLY A 107 5.70 1.73 -4.26
CA GLY A 107 6.07 1.88 -5.67
C GLY A 107 6.37 3.32 -6.08
N ALA A 108 5.61 4.29 -5.56
CA ALA A 108 5.86 5.72 -5.81
C ALA A 108 7.13 6.19 -5.11
N VAL A 109 7.35 5.77 -3.85
CA VAL A 109 8.55 6.08 -3.06
C VAL A 109 9.82 5.56 -3.76
N ILE A 110 9.81 4.31 -4.23
CA ILE A 110 10.94 3.72 -4.96
C ILE A 110 11.15 4.45 -6.29
N THR A 111 10.08 4.72 -7.03
CA THR A 111 10.19 5.43 -8.32
C THR A 111 10.75 6.83 -8.16
N PHE A 112 10.37 7.51 -7.07
CA PHE A 112 10.94 8.82 -6.73
C PHE A 112 12.45 8.74 -6.52
N SER A 113 12.88 7.83 -5.65
CA SER A 113 14.29 7.61 -5.29
C SER A 113 15.18 7.24 -6.48
N TRP A 114 14.67 6.43 -7.41
CA TRP A 114 15.46 5.96 -8.55
C TRP A 114 15.46 6.93 -9.73
N TRP A 115 14.27 7.42 -10.11
CA TRP A 115 14.08 8.18 -11.34
C TRP A 115 13.80 9.67 -11.12
N HIS A 116 12.87 10.03 -10.23
CA HIS A 116 12.43 11.43 -10.11
C HIS A 116 13.52 12.37 -9.60
N VAL A 117 14.34 11.91 -8.65
CA VAL A 117 15.46 12.69 -8.10
C VAL A 117 16.47 13.12 -9.17
N ASN A 118 16.54 12.44 -10.32
CA ASN A 118 17.41 12.86 -11.43
C ASN A 118 16.95 14.18 -12.06
N PHE A 119 15.67 14.55 -11.93
CA PHE A 119 15.17 15.81 -12.48
C PHE A 119 15.46 17.02 -11.59
N LEU A 120 15.92 16.78 -10.37
CA LEU A 120 16.31 17.84 -9.46
C LEU A 120 17.67 18.44 -9.84
N ASN A 121 18.46 17.78 -10.70
CA ASN A 121 19.74 18.26 -11.25
C ASN A 121 20.72 18.83 -10.19
N THR A 122 20.67 18.30 -8.97
CA THR A 122 21.48 18.75 -7.83
C THR A 122 22.26 17.59 -7.23
N GLY A 123 23.51 17.84 -6.84
CA GLY A 123 24.39 16.87 -6.18
C GLY A 123 25.35 16.16 -7.13
N LEU A 124 26.31 15.42 -6.55
CA LEU A 124 27.37 14.70 -7.27
C LEU A 124 26.87 13.52 -8.13
N HIS A 125 25.57 13.22 -8.03
CA HIS A 125 24.91 12.10 -8.71
C HIS A 125 24.04 12.53 -9.91
N SER A 126 24.21 13.77 -10.39
CA SER A 126 23.41 14.32 -11.48
C SER A 126 23.89 13.83 -12.85
N TYR A 127 23.62 12.57 -13.19
CA TYR A 127 23.98 11.95 -14.47
C TYR A 127 22.76 11.55 -15.33
N GLY A 128 21.55 12.00 -14.97
CA GLY A 128 20.31 11.38 -15.42
C GLY A 128 19.67 11.93 -16.71
N PHE A 129 19.28 11.00 -17.58
CA PHE A 129 18.51 11.22 -18.82
C PHE A 129 17.13 11.86 -18.55
N THR A 130 16.88 13.04 -19.12
CA THR A 130 15.64 13.82 -18.91
C THR A 130 14.48 13.41 -19.82
N THR A 131 14.69 12.49 -20.76
CA THR A 131 13.74 12.12 -21.83
C THR A 131 12.48 11.41 -21.30
N ALA A 132 12.52 10.78 -20.12
CA ALA A 132 11.44 9.95 -19.59
C ALA A 132 10.47 10.65 -18.60
N LYS A 133 10.50 11.99 -18.50
CA LYS A 133 9.64 12.76 -17.57
C LYS A 133 8.15 12.41 -17.71
N GLY A 134 7.64 12.32 -18.95
CA GLY A 134 6.23 12.00 -19.21
C GLY A 134 5.82 10.64 -18.67
N THR A 135 6.64 9.62 -18.89
CA THR A 135 6.39 8.25 -18.40
C THR A 135 6.28 8.19 -16.87
N LEU A 136 7.07 8.99 -16.15
CA LEU A 136 7.03 9.01 -14.69
C LEU A 136 5.75 9.66 -14.15
N TRP A 137 5.28 10.74 -14.76
CA TRP A 137 4.01 11.35 -14.39
C TRP A 137 2.82 10.42 -14.65
N ILE A 138 2.84 9.69 -15.77
CA ILE A 138 1.84 8.66 -16.07
C ILE A 138 1.86 7.59 -14.97
N PHE A 139 3.05 7.12 -14.57
CA PHE A 139 3.19 6.13 -13.52
C PHE A 139 2.67 6.62 -12.15
N TYR A 140 3.00 7.85 -11.75
CA TYR A 140 2.44 8.44 -10.52
C TYR A 140 0.93 8.58 -10.56
N THR A 141 0.39 8.97 -11.71
CA THR A 141 -1.06 9.07 -11.92
C THR A 141 -1.71 7.69 -11.81
N ALA A 142 -1.11 6.65 -12.39
CA ALA A 142 -1.60 5.28 -12.27
C ALA A 142 -1.62 4.80 -10.81
N ILE A 143 -0.55 5.05 -10.05
CA ILE A 143 -0.50 4.75 -8.61
C ILE A 143 -1.62 5.49 -7.87
N LEU A 144 -1.79 6.78 -8.13
CA LEU A 144 -2.83 7.59 -7.48
C LEU A 144 -4.23 7.02 -7.76
N VAL A 145 -4.53 6.68 -9.01
CA VAL A 145 -5.80 6.06 -9.40
C VAL A 145 -6.04 4.76 -8.64
N ILE A 146 -5.03 3.90 -8.53
CA ILE A 146 -5.14 2.62 -7.78
C ILE A 146 -5.40 2.86 -6.29
N LEU A 147 -4.71 3.84 -5.69
CA LEU A 147 -4.91 4.18 -4.29
C LEU A 147 -6.34 4.70 -4.05
N VAL A 148 -6.80 5.65 -4.87
CA VAL A 148 -8.17 6.19 -4.80
C VAL A 148 -9.18 5.06 -4.98
N PHE A 149 -9.01 4.20 -5.97
CA PHE A 149 -9.86 3.03 -6.19
C PHE A 149 -9.91 2.13 -4.95
N GLY A 150 -8.75 1.79 -4.37
CA GLY A 150 -8.68 0.96 -3.17
C GLY A 150 -9.35 1.59 -1.95
N PHE A 151 -9.24 2.90 -1.76
CA PHE A 151 -9.96 3.63 -0.70
C PHE A 151 -11.48 3.62 -0.91
N VAL A 152 -11.93 3.81 -2.15
CA VAL A 152 -13.36 3.78 -2.51
C VAL A 152 -13.95 2.38 -2.24
N VAL A 153 -13.30 1.32 -2.72
CA VAL A 153 -13.73 -0.07 -2.45
C VAL A 153 -13.78 -0.33 -0.94
N ARG A 154 -12.75 0.10 -0.20
CA ARG A 154 -12.70 -0.04 1.25
C ARG A 154 -13.85 0.67 1.96
N ALA A 155 -14.23 1.86 1.49
CA ALA A 155 -15.36 2.62 2.04
C ALA A 155 -16.70 1.89 1.81
N PHE A 156 -16.90 1.32 0.62
CA PHE A 156 -18.08 0.50 0.35
C PHE A 156 -18.15 -0.75 1.23
N ASP A 157 -17.04 -1.45 1.45
CA ASP A 157 -16.98 -2.61 2.36
C ASP A 157 -17.35 -2.23 3.79
N LEU A 158 -16.88 -1.07 4.27
CA LEU A 158 -17.26 -0.53 5.58
C LEU A 158 -18.76 -0.25 5.67
N ALA A 159 -19.31 0.44 4.67
CA ALA A 159 -20.73 0.78 4.62
C ALA A 159 -21.61 -0.48 4.58
N ALA A 160 -21.24 -1.48 3.78
CA ALA A 160 -21.96 -2.75 3.69
C ALA A 160 -21.95 -3.52 5.02
N THR A 161 -20.81 -3.50 5.73
CA THR A 161 -20.68 -4.14 7.05
C THR A 161 -21.54 -3.43 8.10
N ALA A 162 -21.58 -2.09 8.08
CA ALA A 162 -22.40 -1.29 8.99
C ALA A 162 -23.91 -1.55 8.80
N ASN A 163 -24.38 -1.62 7.54
CA ASN A 163 -25.79 -1.89 7.25
C ASN A 163 -26.25 -3.28 7.71
N ARG A 164 -25.37 -4.30 7.67
CA ARG A 164 -25.69 -5.65 8.16
C ARG A 164 -25.75 -5.74 9.69
N ALA A 165 -25.09 -4.83 10.39
CA ALA A 165 -25.05 -4.82 11.85
C ALA A 165 -26.28 -4.15 12.49
N GLN A 166 -27.10 -3.43 11.70
CA GLN A 166 -28.30 -2.79 12.21
C GLN A 166 -29.37 -3.85 12.51
N PRO A 167 -29.83 -4.00 13.77
CA PRO A 167 -30.87 -4.99 14.09
C PRO A 167 -32.12 -4.66 13.28
N ARG A 168 -32.60 -5.64 12.50
CA ARG A 168 -33.85 -5.55 11.74
C ARG A 168 -34.92 -5.00 12.69
N LYS A 169 -35.48 -3.82 12.38
CA LYS A 169 -36.61 -3.24 13.13
C LYS A 169 -37.60 -4.38 13.34
N ARG A 170 -37.81 -4.78 14.61
CA ARG A 170 -38.85 -5.75 14.96
C ARG A 170 -40.15 -5.14 14.44
N GLU A 171 -40.76 -5.79 13.46
CA GLU A 171 -42.12 -5.47 13.05
C GLU A 171 -42.97 -5.48 14.34
N PRO A 172 -43.80 -4.45 14.60
CA PRO A 172 -44.67 -4.47 15.76
C PRO A 172 -45.49 -5.76 15.68
N HIS A 173 -45.34 -6.61 16.69
CA HIS A 173 -46.15 -7.80 16.86
C HIS A 173 -47.60 -7.32 16.92
N VAL A 174 -48.36 -7.55 15.86
CA VAL A 174 -49.80 -7.26 15.84
C VAL A 174 -50.44 -8.27 16.79
N GLU A 175 -50.56 -7.86 18.05
CA GLU A 175 -51.17 -8.64 19.11
C GLU A 175 -52.70 -8.60 18.90
N GLY A 176 -53.28 -9.78 18.64
CA GLY A 176 -54.69 -10.06 18.83
C GLY A 176 -55.65 -9.66 17.71
N THR A 177 -55.90 -10.57 16.78
CA THR A 177 -57.26 -10.73 16.24
C THR A 177 -58.09 -11.53 17.26
N PRO A 178 -59.22 -11.02 17.78
CA PRO A 178 -60.09 -11.81 18.64
C PRO A 178 -60.65 -12.99 17.84
N ALA A 179 -60.51 -14.20 18.38
CA ALA A 179 -61.16 -15.38 17.84
C ALA A 179 -62.69 -15.18 17.90
N TYR A 180 -63.35 -15.26 16.75
CA TYR A 180 -64.80 -15.24 16.66
C TYR A 180 -65.28 -16.65 17.03
N ASP A 181 -65.74 -16.84 18.27
CA ASP A 181 -66.46 -18.05 18.67
C ASP A 181 -67.80 -18.12 17.92
N SER A 182 -67.95 -19.14 17.09
CA SER A 182 -69.21 -19.48 16.43
C SER A 182 -70.14 -20.21 17.41
N PRO A 183 -71.39 -19.78 17.62
CA PRO A 183 -72.38 -20.60 18.29
C PRO A 183 -72.91 -21.70 17.36
N ALA A 184 -73.22 -22.84 18.00
CA ALA A 184 -73.81 -24.11 17.53
C ALA A 184 -74.72 -24.08 16.30
#